data_AF-A0A8H9M2S7-F1
#
_entry.id   AF-A0A8H9M2S7-F1
#
_cell.length_a   1.000
_cell.length_b   1.000
_cell.length_c   1.000
_cell.angle_alpha   90.00
_cell.angle_beta   90.00
_cell.angle_gamma   90.00
#
_symmetry.space_group_name_H-M   'P 1'
#
loop_
_entity.id
_entity.type
_entity.pdbx_description
1 polymer ?
#
loop_
_entity_poly.entity_id
_entity_poly.type
_entity_poly.pdbx_seq_one_letter_code
_entity_poly.pdbx_strand_id
1 'polypeptide(L)' 'MDRDVTKYKYMCDDCGAEGLKIDSGDHWMRQTISWEGFESKAPDPSAVARKKTDYRASIGICKCGGTSLSKA' A
#
# COMPACT_ATOMS: atom_id res chain seq x y z
N MET A 1 18.96 -5.02 12.97
CA MET A 1 18.54 -3.90 12.11
C MET A 1 17.07 -3.69 12.38
N ASP A 2 16.71 -2.59 13.05
CA ASP A 2 15.30 -2.28 13.33
C ASP A 2 14.70 -1.70 12.05
N ARG A 3 13.70 -2.38 11.48
CA ARG A 3 12.87 -1.83 10.42
C ARG A 3 11.63 -1.28 11.11
N ASP A 4 11.40 0.02 10.98
CA ASP A 4 10.15 0.63 11.43
C ASP A 4 9.03 0.13 10.52
N VAL A 5 8.31 -0.89 10.98
CA VAL A 5 7.16 -1.46 10.28
C VAL A 5 5.89 -0.96 10.94
N THR A 6 5.18 -0.07 10.26
CA THR A 6 3.87 0.40 10.71
C THR A 6 2.78 -0.29 9.92
N LYS A 7 1.83 -0.92 10.62
CA LYS A 7 0.66 -1.55 10.00
C LYS A 7 -0.58 -0.69 10.20
N TYR A 8 -1.31 -0.43 9.13
CA TYR A 8 -2.57 0.31 9.13
C TYR A 8 -3.68 -0.58 8.59
N LYS A 9 -4.82 -0.61 9.28
CA LYS A 9 -5.99 -1.34 8.81
C LYS A 9 -6.70 -0.54 7.72
N TYR A 10 -7.07 -1.22 6.64
CA TYR A 10 -7.80 -0.65 5.51
C TYR A 10 -8.97 -1.55 5.18
N MET A 11 -10.04 -0.95 4.70
CA MET A 11 -11.22 -1.64 4.20
C MET A 11 -11.48 -1.17 2.78
N CYS A 12 -11.89 -2.08 1.92
CA CYS A 12 -12.36 -1.72 0.60
C CYS A 12 -13.81 -1.27 0.67
N ASP A 13 -14.07 -0.07 0.15
CA ASP A 13 -15.42 0.52 0.11
C ASP A 13 -16.37 -0.28 -0.79
N ASP A 14 -15.86 -0.89 -1.87
CA ASP A 14 -16.69 -1.61 -2.84
C ASP A 14 -17.17 -2.98 -2.33
N CYS A 15 -16.27 -3.75 -1.71
CA CYS A 15 -16.51 -5.15 -1.33
C CYS A 15 -16.66 -5.35 0.20
N GLY A 16 -16.32 -4.34 1.01
CA GLY A 16 -16.24 -4.46 2.47
C GLY A 16 -15.08 -5.33 2.96
N ALA A 17 -14.18 -5.79 2.07
CA ALA A 17 -13.07 -6.63 2.47
C ALA A 17 -12.05 -5.82 3.29
N GLU A 18 -11.60 -6.40 4.39
CA GLU A 18 -10.58 -5.83 5.24
C GLU A 18 -9.19 -6.34 4.84
N GLY A 19 -8.19 -5.49 5.06
CA GLY A 19 -6.80 -5.86 4.94
C GLY A 19 -5.89 -4.85 5.62
N LEU A 20 -4.59 -5.01 5.43
CA LEU A 20 -3.58 -4.27 6.16
C LEU A 20 -2.60 -3.64 5.17
N LYS A 21 -2.41 -2.34 5.30
CA LYS A 21 -1.31 -1.62 4.65
C LYS A 21 -0.10 -1.65 5.59
N ILE A 22 1.01 -2.18 5.11
CA ILE A 22 2.27 -2.28 5.83
C ILE A 22 3.22 -1.25 5.24
N ASP A 23 3.54 -0.21 6.01
CA ASP A 23 4.56 0.78 5.68
C ASP A 23 5.85 0.36 6.38
N SER A 24 6.90 0.05 5.63
CA SER A 24 8.22 -0.30 6.17
C SER A 24 9.22 0.77 5.77
N GLY A 25 9.79 1.44 6.77
CA GLY A 25 10.87 2.40 6.61
C GLY A 25 12.21 1.80 7.02
N ASP A 26 13.24 1.93 6.18
CA ASP A 26 14.62 1.65 6.57
C ASP A 26 15.35 2.96 6.91
N HIS A 27 16.44 2.89 7.69
CA HIS A 27 17.33 4.00 8.11
C HIS A 27 17.85 4.90 6.96
N TRP A 28 17.73 4.45 5.71
CA TRP A 28 18.05 5.21 4.50
C TRP A 28 16.87 6.07 4.00
N MET A 29 15.85 6.33 4.84
CA MET A 29 14.57 6.95 4.48
C MET A 29 13.87 6.24 3.31
N ARG A 30 14.06 4.93 3.18
CA ARG A 30 13.46 4.13 2.11
C ARG A 30 12.11 3.62 2.60
N GLN A 31 11.02 4.17 2.07
CA GLN A 31 9.68 3.67 2.35
C GLN A 31 9.30 2.56 1.37
N THR A 32 8.81 1.46 1.89
CA THR A 32 8.24 0.35 1.13
C THR A 32 6.83 0.11 1.62
N ILE A 33 5.86 0.11 0.71
CA ILE A 33 4.46 -0.16 1.06
C ILE A 33 4.10 -1.55 0.54
N SER A 34 3.61 -2.40 1.43
CA SER A 34 3.06 -3.72 1.13
C SER A 34 1.62 -3.81 1.61
N TRP A 35 0.86 -4.74 1.03
CA TRP A 35 -0.53 -4.96 1.41
C TRP A 35 -0.76 -6.43 1.77
N GLU A 36 -1.36 -6.67 2.93
CA GLU A 36 -1.80 -7.99 3.42
C GLU A 36 -3.33 -8.06 3.31
N GLY A 37 -3.87 -9.17 2.80
CA GLY A 37 -5.32 -9.35 2.57
C GLY A 37 -5.85 -8.74 1.27
N PHE A 38 -5.10 -7.80 0.67
CA PHE A 38 -5.36 -7.22 -0.64
C PHE A 38 -4.33 -7.69 -1.67
N GLU A 39 -4.70 -7.66 -2.94
CA GLU A 39 -3.74 -7.81 -4.02
C GLU A 39 -2.88 -6.55 -4.09
N SER A 40 -1.60 -6.68 -4.44
CA SER A 40 -0.69 -5.54 -4.54
C SER A 40 -0.16 -5.44 -5.95
N LYS A 41 -0.27 -4.25 -6.55
CA LYS A 41 0.37 -3.96 -7.83
C LYS A 41 1.48 -2.95 -7.65
N ALA A 42 2.43 -3.01 -8.59
CA ALA A 42 3.41 -1.95 -8.74
C ALA A 42 2.69 -0.60 -8.99
N PRO A 43 3.23 0.50 -8.44
CA PRO A 43 2.68 1.82 -8.68
C PRO A 43 2.77 2.18 -10.15
N ASP A 44 1.82 2.98 -10.63
CA ASP A 44 1.84 3.46 -12.00
C ASP A 44 3.14 4.26 -12.26
N PRO A 45 3.92 3.94 -13.30
CA PRO A 45 5.21 4.59 -13.56
C PRO A 45 5.06 6.10 -13.78
N SER A 46 3.91 6.57 -14.28
CA SER A 46 3.63 7.99 -14.44
C SER A 46 3.38 8.68 -13.10
N ALA A 47 2.73 7.98 -12.15
CA ALA A 47 2.54 8.48 -10.78
C ALA A 47 3.88 8.57 -10.03
N VAL A 48 4.77 7.59 -10.24
CA VAL A 48 6.15 7.61 -9.76
C VAL A 48 6.94 8.77 -10.36
N ALA A 49 6.89 8.94 -11.69
CA ALA A 49 7.58 10.02 -12.39
C ALA A 49 7.11 11.41 -11.92
N ARG A 50 5.84 11.55 -11.55
CA ARG A 50 5.27 12.78 -10.97
C ARG A 50 5.54 12.95 -9.48
N LYS A 51 6.35 12.09 -8.85
CA LYS A 51 6.64 12.06 -7.41
C LYS A 51 5.38 12.02 -6.54
N LYS A 52 4.27 11.49 -7.07
CA LYS A 52 3.02 11.31 -6.30
C LYS A 52 3.04 10.05 -5.44
N THR A 53 3.87 9.07 -5.81
CA THR A 53 4.07 7.83 -5.06
C THR A 53 5.51 7.37 -5.20
N ASP A 54 6.04 6.71 -4.18
CA ASP A 54 7.35 6.05 -4.29
C ASP A 54 7.24 4.85 -5.25
N TYR A 55 8.30 4.53 -5.98
CA TYR A 55 8.30 3.38 -6.88
C TYR A 55 8.26 2.03 -6.15
N ARG A 56 8.64 2.03 -4.87
CA ARG A 56 8.58 0.88 -3.96
C ARG A 56 7.27 0.81 -3.19
N ALA A 57 6.41 1.82 -3.35
CA ALA A 57 5.11 1.81 -2.74
C ALA A 57 4.13 1.00 -3.60
N SER A 58 3.74 -0.18 -3.12
CA SER A 58 2.71 -0.97 -3.79
C SER A 58 1.34 -0.33 -3.61
N ILE A 59 0.49 -0.44 -4.63
CA ILE A 59 -0.92 -0.03 -4.57
C ILE A 59 -1.75 -1.26 -4.21
N GLY A 60 -2.58 -1.15 -3.18
CA GLY A 60 -3.50 -2.21 -2.78
C GLY A 60 -4.73 -2.23 -3.69
N ILE A 61 -5.18 -3.42 -4.04
CA ILE A 61 -6.38 -3.68 -4.83
C ILE A 61 -7.22 -4.73 -4.08
N CYS A 62 -8.51 -4.47 -3.86
CA CYS A 62 -9.42 -5.53 -3.38
C CYS A 62 -9.47 -6.65 -4.41
N LYS A 63 -9.64 -7.88 -3.93
CA LYS A 63 -9.89 -9.05 -4.78
C LYS A 63 -11.14 -8.89 -5.68
N CYS A 64 -12.04 -7.98 -5.34
CA CYS A 64 -13.17 -7.62 -6.20
C CYS A 64 -12.78 -6.76 -7.41
N GLY A 65 -11.54 -6.30 -7.50
CA GLY A 65 -11.05 -5.35 -8.51
C GLY A 65 -11.13 -3.87 -8.08
N GLY A 66 -11.73 -3.57 -6.93
CA GLY A 66 -11.84 -2.22 -6.38
C GLY A 66 -10.49 -1.67 -5.91
N THR A 67 -10.14 -0.47 -6.34
CA THR A 67 -8.95 0.27 -5.86
C THR A 67 -9.28 1.27 -4.76
N SER A 68 -10.55 1.39 -4.38
CA SER A 68 -11.02 2.28 -3.32
C SER A 68 -10.78 1.61 -1.97
N LEU A 69 -9.62 1.86 -1.39
CA LEU A 69 -9.25 1.39 -0.06
C LEU A 69 -9.21 2.57 0.92
N SER A 70 -10.10 2.55 1.89
CA SER A 70 -10.25 3.55 2.93
C SER A 70 -9.60 3.03 4.22
N LYS A 71 -8.96 3.91 5.00
CA LYS A 71 -8.44 3.53 6.32
C LYS A 71 -9.65 3.23 7.22
N ALA A 72 -9.68 2.03 7.79
CA ALA A 72 -10.74 1.59 8.69
C ALA A 72 -10.55 2.13 10.11
#